data_AF-A0A3P9HV15-F1
#
_entry.id   AF-A0A3P9HV15-F1
#
_cell.length_a   1.000
_cell.length_b   1.000
_cell.length_c   1.000
_cell.angle_alpha   90.00
_cell.angle_beta   90.00
_cell.angle_gamma   90.00
#
_symmetry.space_group_name_H-M   'P 1'
#
loop_
_entity.id
_entity.type
_entity.pdbx_description
1 polymer ?
#
loop_
_entity_poly.entity_id
_entity_poly.type
_entity_poly.pdbx_seq_one_letter_code
_entity_poly.pdbx_strand_id
1 'polypeptide(L)'
;MSLLAVHGLLLGFMFSLSSSAVILDNGMPILWTQTASQVAELPTLNGIVTPNPWNYLQRMSLYRLLVAATDPFTEYMRTNPTDGPMWGLPLQLGWMLTSGRLVDPTGASTCGLQTGDPMCISAQSWWGCMNYFTSALPFLSAAHNGLLGQDLQAPDGADGFCATYTDWPL
;
A
#
# COMPACT_ATOMS: atom_id res chain seq x y z
N MET A 1 -43.19 0.48 7.86
CA MET A 1 -41.89 -0.05 8.30
C MET A 1 -41.88 -0.02 9.83
N SER A 2 -41.72 -1.16 10.51
CA SER A 2 -41.81 -1.19 11.98
C SER A 2 -40.60 -0.50 12.60
N LEU A 3 -40.78 0.14 13.76
CA LEU A 3 -39.71 0.80 14.51
C LEU A 3 -38.54 -0.18 14.79
N LEU A 4 -38.86 -1.45 15.03
CA LEU A 4 -37.91 -2.57 15.20
C LEU A 4 -37.05 -2.83 13.96
N ALA A 5 -37.60 -2.72 12.75
CA ALA A 5 -36.84 -2.90 11.51
C ALA A 5 -35.83 -1.75 11.30
N VAL A 6 -36.21 -0.53 11.66
CA VAL A 6 -35.32 0.65 11.60
C VAL A 6 -34.17 0.54 12.61
N HIS A 7 -34.46 0.08 13.83
CA HIS A 7 -33.43 -0.16 14.85
C HIS A 7 -32.49 -1.32 14.47
N GLY A 8 -33.02 -2.39 13.87
CA GLY A 8 -32.21 -3.49 13.36
C GLY A 8 -31.27 -3.07 12.24
N LEU A 9 -31.75 -2.25 11.30
CA LEU A 9 -30.93 -1.66 10.23
C LEU A 9 -29.86 -0.70 10.79
N LEU A 10 -30.21 0.17 11.74
CA LEU A 10 -29.26 1.08 12.39
C LEU A 10 -28.19 0.34 13.19
N LEU A 11 -28.55 -0.71 13.92
CA LEU A 11 -27.59 -1.56 14.63
C LEU A 11 -26.67 -2.31 13.66
N GLY A 12 -27.20 -2.87 12.57
CA GLY A 12 -26.37 -3.49 11.52
C GLY A 12 -25.42 -2.50 10.81
N PHE A 13 -25.87 -1.26 10.63
CA PHE A 13 -25.03 -0.18 10.09
C PHE A 13 -23.94 0.23 11.08
N MET A 14 -24.26 0.37 12.37
CA MET A 14 -23.25 0.70 13.39
C MET A 14 -22.23 -0.42 13.61
N PHE A 15 -22.63 -1.69 13.56
CA PHE A 15 -21.71 -2.84 13.64
C PHE A 15 -20.77 -2.93 12.42
N SER A 16 -21.22 -2.54 11.23
CA SER A 16 -20.34 -2.48 10.05
C SER A 16 -19.39 -1.27 10.05
N LEU A 17 -19.73 -0.19 10.78
CA LEU A 17 -18.85 0.98 10.93
C LEU A 17 -17.80 0.87 12.05
N SER A 18 -17.93 -0.08 12.99
CA SER A 18 -17.12 -0.11 14.22
C SER A 18 -16.01 -1.18 14.27
N SER A 19 -15.78 -1.92 13.18
CA SER A 19 -14.49 -2.61 13.01
C SER A 19 -13.42 -1.59 12.67
N SER A 20 -12.86 -0.95 13.71
CA SER A 20 -11.57 -0.28 13.63
C SER A 20 -10.56 -1.32 13.15
N ALA A 21 -10.18 -1.26 11.88
CA ALA A 21 -9.14 -2.14 11.37
C ALA A 21 -7.88 -1.87 12.21
N VAL A 22 -7.21 -2.91 12.71
CA VAL A 22 -5.94 -2.72 13.43
C VAL A 22 -4.92 -2.25 12.41
N ILE A 23 -4.41 -1.03 12.56
CA ILE A 23 -3.46 -0.42 11.61
C ILE A 23 -2.05 -0.25 12.18
N LEU A 24 -1.90 -0.44 13.50
CA LEU A 24 -0.64 -0.35 14.20
C LEU A 24 -0.24 -1.68 14.84
N ASP A 25 1.06 -1.96 14.81
CA ASP A 25 1.76 -2.96 15.61
C ASP A 25 2.97 -2.29 16.27
N ASN A 26 3.00 -2.24 17.60
CA ASN A 26 4.04 -1.56 18.39
C ASN A 26 4.32 -0.10 17.95
N GLY A 27 3.27 0.65 17.63
CA GLY A 27 3.37 2.07 17.20
C GLY A 27 3.79 2.27 15.75
N MET A 28 4.04 1.19 15.00
CA MET A 28 4.38 1.23 13.58
C MET A 28 3.22 0.69 12.74
N PRO A 29 3.15 0.99 11.42
CA PRO A 29 2.19 0.33 10.55
C PRO A 29 2.26 -1.20 10.69
N ILE A 30 1.12 -1.88 10.57
CA ILE A 30 1.09 -3.35 10.66
C ILE A 30 2.07 -4.01 9.68
N LEU A 31 2.77 -5.04 10.16
CA LEU A 31 3.81 -5.78 9.44
C LEU A 31 5.03 -4.94 9.02
N TRP A 32 5.23 -3.72 9.57
CA TRP A 32 6.33 -2.84 9.20
C TRP A 32 7.72 -3.49 9.29
N THR A 33 7.96 -4.30 10.31
CA THR A 33 9.26 -4.98 10.50
C THR A 33 9.58 -6.01 9.43
N GLN A 34 8.59 -6.47 8.67
CA GLN A 34 8.74 -7.45 7.58
C GLN A 34 9.01 -6.79 6.22
N THR A 35 9.05 -5.46 6.17
CA THR A 35 9.25 -4.69 4.94
C THR A 35 10.73 -4.36 4.72
N ALA A 36 11.12 -4.13 3.47
CA ALA A 36 12.46 -3.69 3.14
C ALA A 36 12.71 -2.27 3.66
N SER A 37 13.84 -2.12 4.35
CA SER A 37 14.36 -0.87 4.90
C SER A 37 15.36 -0.17 3.99
N GLN A 38 15.90 -0.92 3.02
CA GLN A 38 16.86 -0.47 2.02
C GLN A 38 16.51 -1.05 0.65
N VAL A 39 16.85 -0.33 -0.42
CA VAL A 39 16.51 -0.74 -1.80
C VAL A 39 17.12 -2.10 -2.15
N ALA A 40 18.30 -2.42 -1.62
CA ALA A 40 18.99 -3.70 -1.86
C ALA A 40 18.26 -4.93 -1.28
N GLU A 41 17.28 -4.74 -0.38
CA GLU A 41 16.43 -5.81 0.15
C GLU A 41 15.22 -6.12 -0.75
N LEU A 42 14.93 -5.28 -1.76
CA LEU A 42 13.84 -5.53 -2.69
C LEU A 42 14.19 -6.65 -3.67
N PRO A 43 13.18 -7.39 -4.17
CA PRO A 43 13.39 -8.41 -5.19
C PRO A 43 14.06 -7.84 -6.44
N THR A 44 14.91 -8.66 -7.06
CA THR A 44 15.59 -8.32 -8.31
C THR A 44 15.29 -9.35 -9.40
N LEU A 45 15.15 -8.89 -10.63
CA LEU A 45 15.07 -9.71 -11.84
C LEU A 45 16.21 -9.30 -12.78
N ASN A 46 17.07 -10.25 -13.16
CA ASN A 46 18.25 -10.00 -14.01
C ASN A 46 19.16 -8.87 -13.50
N GLY A 47 19.30 -8.73 -12.18
CA GLY A 47 20.13 -7.70 -11.54
C GLY A 47 19.49 -6.31 -11.47
N ILE A 48 18.23 -6.16 -11.90
CA ILE A 48 17.45 -4.93 -11.82
C ILE A 48 16.45 -5.07 -10.68
N VAL A 49 16.24 -4.02 -9.88
CA VAL A 49 15.26 -4.04 -8.81
C VAL A 49 13.84 -4.02 -9.41
N THR A 50 13.01 -4.99 -9.00
CA THR A 50 11.68 -5.27 -9.61
C THR A 50 10.68 -5.69 -8.53
N PRO A 51 10.19 -4.75 -7.69
CA PRO A 51 9.29 -5.06 -6.59
C PRO A 51 7.84 -5.22 -7.09
N ASN A 52 7.21 -6.36 -6.83
CA ASN A 52 5.81 -6.62 -7.13
C ASN A 52 4.86 -5.69 -6.33
N PRO A 53 4.17 -4.75 -6.98
CA PRO A 53 3.32 -3.77 -6.33
C PRO A 53 1.98 -4.41 -5.96
N TRP A 54 1.67 -5.59 -6.47
CA TRP A 54 0.47 -6.36 -6.10
C TRP A 54 0.71 -7.28 -4.91
N ASN A 55 1.87 -7.15 -4.25
CA ASN A 55 2.13 -7.77 -2.96
C ASN A 55 2.19 -6.69 -1.86
N TYR A 56 1.45 -6.89 -0.77
CA TYR A 56 1.34 -5.92 0.32
C TYR A 56 2.68 -5.56 0.95
N LEU A 57 3.53 -6.54 1.27
CA LEU A 57 4.81 -6.29 1.93
C LEU A 57 5.76 -5.51 1.02
N GLN A 58 5.77 -5.85 -0.26
CA GLN A 58 6.60 -5.15 -1.25
C GLN A 58 6.07 -3.74 -1.50
N ARG A 59 4.75 -3.54 -1.62
CA ARG A 59 4.16 -2.20 -1.72
C ARG A 59 4.39 -1.35 -0.47
N MET A 60 4.28 -1.94 0.72
CA MET A 60 4.60 -1.26 1.98
C MET A 60 6.08 -0.89 2.08
N SER A 61 6.97 -1.73 1.54
CA SER A 61 8.40 -1.43 1.45
C SER A 61 8.66 -0.17 0.62
N LEU A 62 7.89 0.06 -0.46
CA LEU A 62 8.01 1.29 -1.25
C LEU A 62 7.71 2.53 -0.39
N TYR A 63 6.67 2.46 0.46
CA TYR A 63 6.39 3.53 1.42
C TYR A 63 7.50 3.72 2.43
N ARG A 64 8.03 2.64 3.00
CA ARG A 64 9.13 2.73 3.97
C ARG A 64 10.35 3.42 3.39
N LEU A 65 10.71 3.07 2.15
CA LEU A 65 11.83 3.67 1.45
C LEU A 65 11.54 5.14 1.09
N LEU A 66 10.34 5.46 0.62
CA LEU A 66 9.94 6.84 0.33
C LEU A 66 9.92 7.71 1.57
N VAL A 67 9.41 7.22 2.69
CA VAL A 67 9.44 7.93 3.99
C VAL A 67 10.88 8.23 4.36
N ALA A 68 11.78 7.23 4.35
CA ALA A 68 13.19 7.44 4.69
C ALA A 68 13.89 8.43 3.73
N ALA A 69 13.61 8.32 2.44
CA ALA A 69 14.20 9.16 1.41
C ALA A 69 13.71 10.62 1.46
N THR A 70 12.49 10.84 1.97
CA THR A 70 11.88 12.18 2.06
C THR A 70 11.98 12.80 3.44
N ASP A 71 12.37 12.02 4.46
CA ASP A 71 12.51 12.45 5.85
C ASP A 71 13.34 13.74 6.01
N PRO A 72 14.52 13.89 5.35
CA PRO A 72 15.34 15.10 5.47
C PRO A 72 14.64 16.36 4.94
N PHE A 73 13.70 16.23 4.00
CA PHE A 73 12.97 17.37 3.44
C PHE A 73 11.70 17.71 4.23
N THR A 74 11.29 16.86 5.17
CA THR A 74 10.02 17.00 5.90
C THR A 74 10.21 17.15 7.41
N GLU A 75 11.45 17.25 7.88
CA GLU A 75 11.81 17.37 9.29
C GLU A 75 11.11 18.56 9.99
N TYR A 76 10.95 19.68 9.28
CA TYR A 76 10.30 20.86 9.84
C TYR A 76 8.78 20.70 10.05
N MET A 77 8.16 19.65 9.49
CA MET A 77 6.71 19.40 9.57
C MET A 77 6.32 18.41 10.66
N ARG A 78 7.29 17.86 11.42
CA ARG A 78 7.04 16.78 12.38
C ARG A 78 7.49 17.14 13.80
N THR A 79 6.79 16.59 14.78
CA THR A 79 7.18 16.62 16.20
C THR A 79 7.98 15.39 16.62
N ASN A 80 7.63 14.22 16.07
CA ASN A 80 8.35 12.96 16.25
C ASN A 80 8.73 12.37 14.90
N PRO A 81 9.67 11.39 14.84
CA PRO A 81 10.10 10.80 13.58
C PRO A 81 8.99 10.20 12.71
N THR A 82 7.90 9.77 13.36
CA THR A 82 6.73 9.14 12.73
C THR A 82 5.59 10.09 12.38
N ASP A 83 5.74 11.39 12.65
CA ASP A 83 4.66 12.38 12.50
C ASP A 83 4.74 13.16 11.17
N GLY A 84 5.69 12.80 10.29
CA GLY A 84 5.83 13.41 8.98
C GLY A 84 4.64 13.11 8.06
N PRO A 85 4.33 13.98 7.09
CA PRO A 85 3.15 13.85 6.21
C PRO A 85 3.14 12.54 5.41
N MET A 86 4.30 11.94 5.16
CA MET A 86 4.41 10.68 4.42
C MET A 86 3.91 9.46 5.20
N TRP A 87 3.81 9.53 6.53
CA TRP A 87 3.37 8.41 7.38
C TRP A 87 1.89 8.07 7.25
N GLY A 88 1.05 8.98 6.76
CA GLY A 88 -0.35 8.71 6.49
C GLY A 88 -0.55 7.59 5.46
N LEU A 89 0.34 7.50 4.47
CA LEU A 89 0.23 6.54 3.37
C LEU A 89 0.45 5.07 3.79
N PRO A 90 1.53 4.71 4.52
CA PRO A 90 1.69 3.35 5.03
C PRO A 90 0.59 2.99 6.05
N LEU A 91 0.12 3.94 6.88
CA LEU A 91 -1.01 3.70 7.77
C LEU A 91 -2.30 3.39 6.99
N GLN A 92 -2.57 4.15 5.92
CA GLN A 92 -3.71 3.90 5.05
C GLN A 92 -3.60 2.53 4.36
N LEU A 93 -2.41 2.13 3.88
CA LEU A 93 -2.22 0.82 3.28
C LEU A 93 -2.48 -0.32 4.29
N GLY A 94 -2.02 -0.16 5.53
CA GLY A 94 -2.33 -1.09 6.62
C GLY A 94 -3.82 -1.21 6.88
N TRP A 95 -4.54 -0.08 6.94
CA TRP A 95 -6.00 -0.06 7.03
C TRP A 95 -6.69 -0.78 5.88
N MET A 96 -6.23 -0.59 4.64
CA MET A 96 -6.81 -1.26 3.47
C MET A 96 -6.62 -2.78 3.56
N LEU A 97 -5.48 -3.25 4.06
CA LEU A 97 -5.24 -4.68 4.28
C LEU A 97 -6.19 -5.25 5.33
N THR A 98 -6.22 -4.69 6.55
CA THR A 98 -6.97 -5.28 7.66
C THR A 98 -8.48 -5.12 7.54
N SER A 99 -8.94 -4.22 6.67
CA SER A 99 -10.36 -4.09 6.34
C SER A 99 -10.81 -4.90 5.14
N GLY A 100 -9.91 -5.66 4.49
CA GLY A 100 -10.23 -6.47 3.32
C GLY A 100 -10.45 -5.67 2.03
N ARG A 101 -10.13 -4.37 2.03
CA ARG A 101 -10.29 -3.50 0.84
C ARG A 101 -9.33 -3.83 -0.29
N LEU A 102 -8.24 -4.55 -0.03
CA LEU A 102 -7.27 -4.99 -1.05
C LEU A 102 -7.63 -6.32 -1.72
N VAL A 103 -8.65 -7.03 -1.22
CA VAL A 103 -9.11 -8.32 -1.73
C VAL A 103 -9.73 -8.18 -3.13
N ASP A 104 -9.72 -9.26 -3.92
CA ASP A 104 -10.50 -9.33 -5.15
C ASP A 104 -12.02 -9.23 -4.87
N PRO A 105 -12.69 -8.15 -5.30
CA PRO A 105 -14.11 -7.97 -5.05
C PRO A 105 -15.00 -8.76 -6.02
N THR A 106 -14.43 -9.33 -7.09
CA THR A 106 -15.20 -9.98 -8.17
C THR A 106 -15.54 -11.44 -7.86
N GLY A 107 -14.80 -12.07 -6.95
CA GLY A 107 -14.87 -13.50 -6.68
C GLY A 107 -14.24 -14.38 -7.77
N ALA A 108 -13.59 -13.79 -8.78
CA ALA A 108 -12.90 -14.54 -9.83
C ALA A 108 -11.58 -15.17 -9.36
N SER A 109 -10.98 -14.63 -8.28
CA SER A 109 -9.78 -15.16 -7.64
C SER A 109 -9.88 -15.16 -6.11
N THR A 110 -8.92 -15.81 -5.46
CA THR A 110 -8.76 -15.83 -3.99
C THR A 110 -7.72 -14.82 -3.49
N CYS A 111 -7.31 -13.86 -4.32
CA CYS A 111 -6.32 -12.84 -3.96
C CYS A 111 -6.77 -12.00 -2.75
N GLY A 112 -5.94 -11.92 -1.71
CA GLY A 112 -6.20 -11.21 -0.46
C GLY A 112 -7.07 -11.99 0.53
N LEU A 113 -7.64 -13.13 0.13
CA LEU A 113 -8.39 -14.02 1.03
C LEU A 113 -7.44 -14.95 1.78
N GLN A 114 -7.85 -15.36 2.98
CA GLN A 114 -7.12 -16.35 3.79
C GLN A 114 -7.04 -17.74 3.12
N THR A 115 -7.96 -18.04 2.20
CA THR A 115 -7.97 -19.28 1.41
C THR A 115 -7.04 -19.23 0.19
N GLY A 116 -6.45 -18.06 -0.09
CA GLY A 116 -5.47 -17.84 -1.16
C GLY A 116 -4.18 -17.24 -0.60
N ASP A 117 -3.68 -16.18 -1.26
CA ASP A 117 -2.58 -15.37 -0.74
C ASP A 117 -3.12 -14.14 0.00
N PRO A 118 -3.05 -14.07 1.34
CA PRO A 118 -3.55 -12.92 2.10
C PRO A 118 -2.74 -11.64 1.87
N MET A 119 -1.51 -11.72 1.35
CA MET A 119 -0.68 -10.57 1.00
C MET A 119 -0.90 -10.08 -0.43
N CYS A 120 -1.68 -10.79 -1.23
CA CYS A 120 -2.03 -10.37 -2.57
C CYS A 120 -2.96 -9.14 -2.54
N ILE A 121 -2.61 -8.12 -3.31
CA ILE A 121 -3.44 -6.95 -3.60
C ILE A 121 -4.06 -7.16 -4.97
N SER A 122 -5.38 -7.23 -5.02
CA SER A 122 -6.07 -7.43 -6.30
C SER A 122 -6.02 -6.16 -7.15
N ALA A 123 -5.63 -6.30 -8.42
CA ALA A 123 -5.77 -5.24 -9.42
C ALA A 123 -7.24 -4.87 -9.71
N GLN A 124 -8.17 -5.77 -9.39
CA GLN A 124 -9.62 -5.53 -9.48
C GLN A 124 -10.17 -4.75 -8.27
N SER A 125 -9.36 -4.56 -7.22
CA SER A 125 -9.73 -3.68 -6.11
C SER A 125 -9.56 -2.21 -6.51
N TRP A 126 -10.63 -1.43 -6.36
CA TRP A 126 -10.56 0.03 -6.53
C TRP A 126 -9.52 0.67 -5.60
N TRP A 127 -9.43 0.19 -4.35
CA TRP A 127 -8.44 0.68 -3.38
C TRP A 127 -7.01 0.29 -3.77
N GLY A 128 -6.82 -0.96 -4.23
CA GLY A 128 -5.53 -1.42 -4.76
C GLY A 128 -5.07 -0.59 -5.96
N CYS A 129 -6.00 -0.28 -6.87
CA CYS A 129 -5.77 0.58 -8.03
C CYS A 129 -5.39 2.02 -7.62
N MET A 130 -6.22 2.71 -6.84
CA MET A 130 -5.95 4.11 -6.44
C MET A 130 -4.66 4.24 -5.63
N ASN A 131 -4.39 3.27 -4.75
CA ASN A 131 -3.18 3.28 -3.94
C ASN A 131 -1.90 3.03 -4.76
N TYR A 132 -1.98 2.41 -5.94
CA TYR A 132 -0.83 2.24 -6.83
C TYR A 132 -0.20 3.59 -7.18
N PHE A 133 -1.04 4.58 -7.50
CA PHE A 133 -0.62 5.94 -7.88
C PHE A 133 0.00 6.74 -6.74
N THR A 134 -0.21 6.32 -5.48
CA THR A 134 0.43 6.95 -4.32
C THR A 134 1.57 6.11 -3.73
N SER A 135 1.84 4.91 -4.25
CA SER A 135 2.89 4.01 -3.78
C SER A 135 3.96 3.74 -4.85
N ALA A 136 3.62 2.93 -5.84
CA ALA A 136 4.52 2.48 -6.89
C ALA A 136 4.99 3.65 -7.77
N LEU A 137 4.06 4.52 -8.18
CA LEU A 137 4.40 5.62 -9.09
C LEU A 137 5.35 6.66 -8.45
N PRO A 138 5.11 7.15 -7.21
CA PRO A 138 6.08 8.03 -6.54
C PRO A 138 7.42 7.35 -6.29
N PHE A 139 7.44 6.05 -6.03
CA PHE A 139 8.67 5.29 -5.86
C PHE A 139 9.50 5.23 -7.15
N LEU A 140 8.88 4.92 -8.29
CA LEU A 140 9.53 4.96 -9.61
C LEU A 140 10.03 6.36 -9.95
N SER A 141 9.25 7.41 -9.63
CA SER A 141 9.69 8.79 -9.81
C SER A 141 10.90 9.14 -8.94
N ALA A 142 10.89 8.76 -7.66
CA ALA A 142 12.01 8.96 -6.75
C ALA A 142 13.28 8.25 -7.24
N ALA A 143 13.13 7.03 -7.76
CA ALA A 143 14.23 6.27 -8.37
C ALA A 143 14.85 6.99 -9.57
N HIS A 144 14.00 7.37 -10.52
CA HIS A 144 14.42 8.06 -11.74
C HIS A 144 15.13 9.39 -11.45
N ASN A 145 14.69 10.11 -10.40
CA ASN A 145 15.33 11.34 -9.96
C ASN A 145 16.57 11.12 -9.07
N GLY A 146 17.04 9.87 -8.92
CA GLY A 146 18.24 9.52 -8.16
C GLY A 146 18.07 9.54 -6.64
N LEU A 147 16.85 9.78 -6.13
CA LEU A 147 16.59 9.88 -4.69
C LEU A 147 16.78 8.53 -3.97
N LEU A 148 16.62 7.42 -4.68
CA LEU A 148 16.79 6.06 -4.16
C LEU A 148 18.12 5.41 -4.55
N GLY A 149 18.95 6.10 -5.35
CA GLY A 149 20.30 5.67 -5.72
C GLY A 149 20.41 4.41 -6.60
N GLN A 150 19.31 3.89 -7.17
CA GLN A 150 19.33 2.73 -8.06
C GLN A 150 18.31 2.86 -9.21
N ASP A 151 18.66 2.31 -10.37
CA ASP A 151 17.76 2.18 -11.51
C ASP A 151 16.72 1.09 -11.24
N LEU A 152 15.47 1.44 -11.52
CA LEU A 152 14.29 0.63 -11.19
C LEU A 152 13.49 0.37 -12.47
N GLN A 153 13.05 -0.88 -12.63
CA GLN A 153 12.13 -1.25 -13.70
C GLN A 153 10.73 -1.49 -13.17
N ALA A 154 9.80 -1.35 -14.10
CA ALA A 154 8.44 -1.80 -13.97
C ALA A 154 8.36 -3.22 -13.40
N PRO A 155 7.52 -3.45 -12.40
CA PRO A 155 7.19 -4.80 -12.01
C PRO A 155 6.28 -5.49 -13.04
N ASP A 156 6.53 -6.78 -13.25
CA ASP A 156 5.66 -7.66 -14.03
C ASP A 156 4.23 -7.70 -13.43
N GLY A 157 3.22 -7.72 -14.31
CA GLY A 157 1.81 -7.79 -13.92
C GLY A 157 1.12 -6.44 -13.68
N ALA A 158 1.73 -5.32 -14.10
CA ALA A 158 1.10 -4.01 -14.13
C ALA A 158 0.26 -3.76 -15.40
N ASP A 159 -0.31 -4.80 -16.02
CA ASP A 159 -1.10 -4.65 -17.25
C ASP A 159 -2.28 -3.67 -17.03
N GLY A 160 -2.27 -2.56 -17.76
CA GLY A 160 -3.24 -1.46 -17.60
C GLY A 160 -2.85 -0.37 -16.59
N PHE A 161 -1.68 -0.49 -15.95
CA PHE A 161 -1.07 0.50 -15.06
C PHE A 161 0.27 0.97 -15.63
N CYS A 162 0.65 2.22 -15.37
CA CYS A 162 1.96 2.73 -15.77
C CYS A 162 3.04 1.92 -15.05
N ALA A 163 3.80 1.16 -15.83
CA ALA A 163 4.75 0.19 -15.30
C ALA A 163 6.14 0.86 -15.23
N THR A 164 6.52 1.66 -16.22
CA THR A 164 7.77 2.45 -16.24
C THR A 164 7.50 3.96 -16.14
N TYR A 165 8.52 4.73 -15.73
CA TYR A 165 8.42 6.21 -15.72
C TYR A 165 8.09 6.78 -17.11
N THR A 166 8.59 6.15 -18.17
CA THR A 166 8.39 6.57 -19.57
C THR A 166 7.02 6.26 -20.12
N ASP A 167 6.20 5.43 -19.45
CA ASP A 167 4.84 5.11 -19.90
C ASP A 167 3.83 6.23 -19.62
N TRP A 168 4.29 7.38 -19.12
CA TRP A 168 3.44 8.52 -18.80
C TRP A 168 3.41 9.55 -19.95
N PRO A 169 2.24 9.82 -20.57
CA PRO A 169 2.07 10.98 -21.43
C PRO A 169 1.92 12.23 -20.54
N LEU A 170 2.91 13.11 -20.55
CA LEU A 170 2.77 14.48 -20.06
C LEU A 170 1.90 15.30 -21.02
#